data_AF-R1IIV0-F1
#
_entry.id   AF-R1IIV0-F1
#
_cell.length_a   1.000
_cell.length_b   1.000
_cell.length_c   1.000
_cell.angle_alpha   90.00
_cell.angle_beta   90.00
_cell.angle_gamma   90.00
#
_symmetry.space_group_name_H-M   'P 1'
#
loop_
_entity.id
_entity.type
_entity.pdbx_description
1 polymer ?
#
loop_
_entity_poly.entity_id
_entity_poly.type
_entity_poly.pdbx_seq_one_letter_code
_entity_poly.pdbx_strand_id
1 'polypeptide(L)' 'MWRLGFFMWRAWLYIKYGVPAGLVLWLIYLAQGWSVLFWIVAAVIGCVGLGMVLAVGEFRHREFGDIGRERIR' A
#
# COMPACT_ATOMS: atom_id res chain seq x y z
N MET A 1 14.09 -6.12 -17.75
CA MET A 1 14.19 -7.14 -16.67
C MET A 1 13.96 -6.53 -15.28
N TRP A 2 14.45 -5.32 -14.99
CA TRP A 2 14.25 -4.62 -13.70
C TRP A 2 12.79 -4.29 -13.35
N ARG A 3 11.94 -3.98 -14.34
CA ARG A 3 10.51 -3.66 -14.14
C ARG A 3 9.70 -4.80 -13.51
N LEU A 4 9.90 -6.03 -13.96
CA LEU A 4 9.16 -7.19 -13.44
C LEU A 4 9.57 -7.49 -11.99
N GLY A 5 10.87 -7.38 -11.69
CA GLY A 5 11.40 -7.47 -10.33
C GLY A 5 10.83 -6.40 -9.41
N PHE A 6 10.71 -5.16 -9.88
CA PHE A 6 10.10 -4.07 -9.12
C PHE A 6 8.62 -4.32 -8.80
N PHE A 7 7.83 -4.81 -9.76
CA PHE A 7 6.43 -5.17 -9.52
C PHE A 7 6.30 -6.29 -8.48
N MET A 8 7.14 -7.33 -8.60
CA MET A 8 7.11 -8.47 -7.68
C MET A 8 7.59 -8.07 -6.28
N TRP A 9 8.63 -7.25 -6.18
CA TRP A 9 9.10 -6.68 -4.91
C TRP A 9 8.03 -5.80 -4.25
N ARG A 10 7.34 -4.96 -5.03
CA ARG A 10 6.24 -4.13 -4.53
C ARG A 10 5.07 -4.97 -4.02
N ALA A 11 4.65 -5.98 -4.78
CA ALA A 11 3.61 -6.91 -4.37
C ALA A 11 4.01 -7.64 -3.07
N TRP A 12 5.28 -8.04 -2.97
CA TRP A 12 5.82 -8.67 -1.77
C TRP A 12 5.80 -7.74 -0.55
N LEU A 13 6.11 -6.45 -0.71
CA LEU A 13 5.99 -5.47 0.37
C LEU A 13 4.54 -5.33 0.84
N TYR A 14 3.58 -5.25 -0.09
CA TYR A 14 2.16 -5.18 0.28
C TYR A 14 1.71 -6.42 1.06
N ILE A 15 2.17 -7.60 0.69
CA ILE A 15 1.85 -8.83 1.43
C ILE A 15 2.51 -8.79 2.82
N LYS A 16 3.81 -8.49 2.88
CA LYS A 16 4.60 -8.48 4.12
C LYS A 16 4.07 -7.52 5.17
N TYR A 17 3.57 -6.35 4.77
CA TYR A 17 3.07 -5.32 5.69
C TYR A 17 1.55 -5.26 5.77
N GLY A 18 0.85 -5.49 4.67
CA GLY A 18 -0.61 -5.46 4.61
C GLY A 18 -1.27 -6.64 5.32
N VAL A 19 -0.69 -7.85 5.23
CA VAL A 19 -1.26 -9.02 5.92
C VAL A 19 -1.21 -8.86 7.44
N PRO A 20 -0.08 -8.50 8.08
CA PRO A 20 -0.07 -8.25 9.53
C PRO A 20 -1.00 -7.11 9.95
N ALA A 21 -1.05 -6.01 9.19
CA ALA A 21 -1.92 -4.88 9.49
C ALA A 21 -3.41 -5.29 9.44
N GLY A 22 -3.80 -6.03 8.41
CA GLY A 22 -5.16 -6.57 8.29
C GLY A 22 -5.49 -7.58 9.39
N LEU A 23 -4.53 -8.43 9.77
CA LEU A 23 -4.71 -9.40 10.85
C LEU A 23 -4.91 -8.72 12.21
N VAL A 24 -4.15 -7.66 12.50
CA VAL A 24 -4.35 -6.84 13.70
C VAL A 24 -5.74 -6.19 13.70
N LEU A 25 -6.16 -5.61 12.57
CA LEU A 25 -7.49 -5.00 12.46
C LEU A 25 -8.61 -6.03 12.69
N TRP A 26 -8.44 -7.22 12.11
CA TRP A 26 -9.37 -8.33 12.25
C TRP A 26 -9.48 -8.81 13.69
N LEU A 27 -8.35 -8.94 14.39
CA LEU A 27 -8.33 -9.32 15.81
C LEU A 27 -9.03 -8.27 16.69
N ILE A 28 -8.80 -6.98 16.42
CA ILE A 28 -9.48 -5.90 17.16
C ILE A 28 -10.99 -5.97 16.91
N TYR A 29 -11.40 -6.19 15.67
CA TYR A 29 -12.81 -6.33 15.31
C TYR A 29 -13.46 -7.53 16.01
N LEU A 30 -12.79 -8.69 16.04
CA LEU A 30 -13.31 -9.87 16.74
C LEU A 30 -13.41 -9.64 18.26
N ALA A 31 -12.47 -8.90 18.84
CA ALA A 31 -12.43 -8.65 20.28
C ALA A 31 -13.40 -7.55 20.75
N GLN A 32 -13.59 -6.50 19.95
CA GLN A 32 -14.29 -5.27 20.38
C GLN A 32 -15.34 -4.76 19.39
N GLY A 33 -15.51 -5.42 18.25
CA GLY A 33 -16.41 -4.98 17.18
C GLY A 33 -16.00 -3.62 16.60
N TRP A 34 -16.99 -2.79 16.30
CA TRP A 34 -16.84 -1.45 15.73
C TRP A 34 -16.47 -0.40 16.79
N SER A 35 -15.53 -0.71 17.67
CA SER A 35 -15.12 0.17 18.75
C SER A 35 -14.37 1.41 18.25
N VAL A 36 -14.25 2.42 19.11
CA VAL A 36 -13.42 3.61 18.82
C VAL A 36 -11.97 3.20 18.52
N LEU A 37 -11.43 2.20 19.23
CA LEU A 37 -10.09 1.67 19.00
C LEU A 37 -9.95 1.08 17.59
N PHE A 38 -10.94 0.30 17.13
CA PHE A 38 -10.95 -0.25 15.77
C PHE A 38 -10.82 0.86 14.72
N TRP A 39 -11.63 1.91 14.84
CA TRP A 39 -11.62 3.02 13.89
C TRP A 39 -10.33 3.84 13.93
N ILE A 40 -9.76 4.08 15.12
CA ILE A 40 -8.47 4.75 15.26
C ILE A 40 -7.38 3.94 14.57
N VAL A 41 -7.31 2.64 14.83
CA VAL A 41 -6.28 1.77 14.25
C VAL A 41 -6.47 1.64 12.73
N ALA A 42 -7.71 1.55 12.25
CA ALA A 42 -8.02 1.55 10.83
C ALA A 42 -7.58 2.84 10.13
N ALA A 43 -7.83 3.99 10.75
CA ALA A 43 -7.39 5.29 10.23
C ALA A 43 -5.86 5.40 10.15
N VAL A 44 -5.15 4.97 11.21
CA VAL A 44 -3.68 4.96 11.22
C VAL A 44 -3.11 4.07 10.13
N ILE A 45 -3.60 2.83 10.00
CA ILE A 45 -3.17 1.91 8.95
C ILE A 45 -3.49 2.48 7.56
N GLY A 46 -4.65 3.11 7.39
CA GLY A 46 -5.04 3.79 6.16
C GLY A 46 -4.08 4.93 5.77
N CYS A 47 -3.73 5.80 6.72
CA CYS A 47 -2.77 6.89 6.50
C CYS A 47 -1.38 6.38 6.11
N VAL A 48 -0.88 5.35 6.79
CA VAL A 48 0.41 4.72 6.46
C VAL A 48 0.35 4.10 5.06
N GLY A 49 -0.74 3.38 4.75
CA GLY A 49 -0.95 2.78 3.43
C GLY A 49 -0.98 3.81 2.30
N LEU A 50 -1.67 4.93 2.51
CA LEU A 50 -1.71 6.04 1.55
C LEU A 50 -0.32 6.64 1.34
N GLY A 51 0.43 6.92 2.41
CA GLY A 51 1.80 7.42 2.32
C GLY A 51 2.73 6.48 1.54
N MET A 52 2.61 5.17 1.76
CA MET A 52 3.37 4.16 1.03
C MET A 52 3.02 4.14 -0.46
N VAL A 53 1.73 4.23 -0.81
CA VAL A 53 1.28 4.28 -2.21
C VAL A 53 1.82 5.52 -2.92
N LEU A 54 1.76 6.69 -2.27
CA LEU A 54 2.26 7.94 -2.82
C LEU A 54 3.77 7.89 -3.03
N ALA A 55 4.53 7.45 -2.03
CA ALA A 55 5.98 7.32 -2.13
C ALA A 55 6.38 6.38 -3.26
N VAL A 56 5.75 5.20 -3.35
CA VAL A 56 6.04 4.22 -4.41
C VAL A 56 5.62 4.74 -5.80
N GLY A 57 4.53 5.50 -5.87
CA GLY A 57 4.10 6.16 -7.11
C GLY A 57 5.13 7.19 -7.59
N GLU A 58 5.67 7.99 -6.67
CA GLU A 58 6.70 8.97 -6.96
C GLU A 58 8.03 8.33 -7.36
N PHE A 59 8.47 7.27 -6.67
CA PHE A 59 9.62 6.46 -7.09
C PHE A 59 9.43 5.90 -8.50
N ARG A 60 8.25 5.34 -8.81
CA ARG A 60 7.96 4.80 -10.14
C ARG A 60 8.02 5.89 -11.21
N HIS A 61 7.50 7.09 -10.93
CA HIS A 61 7.52 8.21 -11.86
C HIS A 61 8.96 8.69 -12.13
N ARG A 62 9.79 8.80 -11.08
CA ARG A 62 11.21 9.19 -11.20
C ARG A 62 12.06 8.15 -11.94
N GLU A 63 11.86 6.86 -11.68
CA GLU A 63 12.72 5.80 -12.26
C GLU A 63 12.29 5.33 -13.66
N PHE A 64 10.98 5.32 -13.95
CA PHE A 64 10.47 4.72 -15.19
C PHE A 64 9.86 5.72 -16.18
N GLY A 65 9.79 7.00 -15.83
CA GLY A 65 9.17 8.05 -16.63
C GLY A 65 7.66 7.88 -16.83
N ASP A 66 7.01 8.88 -17.40
CA ASP A 66 5.59 8.80 -17.79
C ASP A 66 5.40 7.77 -18.90
N ILE A 67 4.95 6.57 -18.55
CA ILE A 67 4.43 5.61 -19.52
C ILE A 67 3.10 6.16 -20.02
N GLY A 68 3.11 7.04 -21.05
CA GLY A 68 1.82 7.47 -21.61
C GLY A 68 1.75 8.60 -22.65
N ARG A 69 2.84 9.26 -23.06
CA ARG A 69 2.71 10.43 -23.96
C ARG A 69 3.42 10.38 -25.31
N GLU A 70 3.76 9.19 -25.82
CA GLU A 70 4.39 9.08 -27.17
C GLU A 70 3.48 8.54 -28.28
N ARG A 71 2.20 8.19 -28.02
CA ARG A 71 1.33 7.60 -29.06
C ARG A 71 0.22 8.53 -29.59
N ILE A 72 0.39 9.85 -29.46
CA ILE A 72 -0.50 10.84 -30.08
C ILE A 72 0.36 11.99 -30.62
N ARG A 73 1.11 11.73 -31.69
CA ARG A 73 1.52 12.76 -32.64
C ARG A 73 1.77 12.15 -34.00
#